data_AF-A0A8T7A422-F1
#
_entry.id   AF-A0A8T7A422-F1
#
_cell.length_a   1.000
_cell.length_b   1.000
_cell.length_c   1.000
_cell.angle_alpha   90.00
_cell.angle_beta   90.00
_cell.angle_gamma   90.00
#
_symmetry.space_group_name_H-M   'P 1'
#
loop_
_entity.id
_entity.type
_entity.pdbx_description
1 polymer ?
#
loop_
_entity_poly.entity_id
_entity_poly.type
_entity_poly.pdbx_seq_one_letter_code
_entity_poly.pdbx_strand_id
1 'polypeptide(L)'
;MSETRVIKKYPNRRLYDTEESRYITLSDIRKLVNDQVEFAVIEKKTGNDITCQILLQVITEQETHGNTVLNRNFLSQIINSYGSNVQGMVGGYLEQSMNMFMQQRKQMRERIKNVLDMDPTGIASKNYTRWLALQDEVISKFSKDKPVKEKQEEE
;
A
#
# COMPACT_ATOMS: atom_id res chain seq x y z
N MET A 1 24.83 -11.42 16.63
CA MET A 1 24.34 -11.56 15.24
C MET A 1 23.26 -12.62 15.29
N SER A 2 22.00 -12.24 15.07
CA SER A 2 20.92 -13.22 14.98
C SER A 2 21.19 -14.12 13.79
N GLU A 3 21.27 -15.42 14.03
CA GLU A 3 21.49 -16.42 12.99
C GLU A 3 20.26 -16.43 12.09
N THR A 4 20.44 -16.20 10.78
CA THR A 4 19.33 -16.19 9.81
C THR A 4 18.60 -17.53 9.85
N ARG A 5 17.28 -17.51 10.01
CA ARG A 5 16.47 -18.74 10.11
C ARG A 5 16.58 -19.55 8.81
N VAL A 6 16.94 -20.82 8.92
CA VAL A 6 17.13 -21.68 7.75
C VAL A 6 15.91 -22.55 7.51
N ILE A 7 15.41 -22.52 6.27
CA ILE A 7 14.31 -23.37 5.83
C ILE A 7 14.86 -24.32 4.77
N LYS A 8 14.73 -25.62 5.00
CA LYS A 8 15.20 -26.64 4.07
C LYS A 8 14.09 -27.04 3.12
N LYS A 9 14.32 -26.87 1.82
CA LYS A 9 13.41 -27.36 0.77
C LYS A 9 13.77 -28.78 0.37
N TYR A 10 12.81 -29.69 0.50
CA TYR A 10 12.92 -31.07 0.07
C TYR A 10 12.24 -31.30 -1.29
N PRO A 11 12.65 -32.34 -2.05
CA PRO A 11 12.13 -32.59 -3.40
C PRO A 11 10.62 -32.83 -3.47
N ASN A 12 10.03 -33.42 -2.44
CA ASN A 12 8.60 -33.75 -2.34
C ASN A 12 7.70 -32.54 -2.03
N ARG A 13 8.05 -31.35 -2.53
CA ARG A 13 7.39 -30.05 -2.29
C ARG A 13 7.38 -29.57 -0.83
N ARG A 14 7.91 -30.34 0.14
CA ARG A 14 7.92 -29.97 1.57
C ARG A 14 9.00 -28.95 1.92
N LEU A 15 8.64 -28.01 2.79
CA LEU A 15 9.55 -27.07 3.46
C LEU A 15 9.69 -27.49 4.91
N TYR A 16 10.91 -27.51 5.43
CA TYR A 16 11.20 -27.87 6.82
C TYR A 16 11.91 -26.70 7.50
N ASP A 17 11.35 -26.26 8.61
CA ASP A 17 11.90 -25.21 9.43
C ASP A 17 12.91 -25.78 10.42
N THR A 18 14.16 -25.30 10.39
CA THR A 18 15.20 -25.81 11.30
C THR A 18 15.09 -25.24 12.70
N GLU A 19 14.42 -24.10 12.89
CA GLU A 19 14.26 -23.45 14.18
C GLU A 19 13.09 -24.09 14.95
N GLU A 20 11.93 -24.22 14.31
CA GLU A 20 10.75 -24.88 14.91
C GLU A 20 10.75 -26.41 14.74
N SER A 21 11.73 -26.95 14.04
CA SER A 21 11.90 -28.40 13.81
C SER A 21 10.67 -29.10 13.22
N ARG A 22 9.90 -28.40 12.38
CA ARG A 22 8.65 -28.91 11.79
C ARG A 22 8.53 -28.61 10.30
N TYR A 23 7.65 -29.35 9.63
CA TYR A 23 7.23 -29.02 8.28
C TYR A 23 6.31 -27.79 8.29
N ILE A 24 6.52 -26.92 7.31
CA ILE A 24 5.79 -25.67 7.14
C ILE A 24 5.23 -25.56 5.72
N THR A 25 4.22 -24.71 5.56
CA THR A 25 3.56 -24.44 4.29
C THR A 25 4.01 -23.10 3.70
N LEU A 26 3.68 -22.84 2.44
CA LEU A 26 3.88 -21.51 1.83
C LEU A 26 3.10 -20.41 2.57
N SER A 27 1.93 -20.75 3.14
CA SER A 27 1.19 -19.85 4.03
C SER A 27 1.94 -19.50 5.32
N ASP A 28 2.79 -20.39 5.83
CA ASP A 28 3.66 -20.10 6.97
C ASP A 28 4.87 -19.25 6.57
N ILE A 29 5.45 -19.48 5.38
CA ILE A 29 6.48 -18.59 4.81
C ILE A 29 5.95 -17.16 4.71
N ARG A 30 4.72 -16.99 4.24
CA ARG A 30 4.06 -15.69 4.21
C ARG A 30 3.98 -15.04 5.59
N LYS A 31 3.70 -15.81 6.66
CA LYS A 31 3.70 -15.28 8.03
C LYS A 31 5.08 -14.78 8.41
N LEU A 32 6.13 -15.56 8.15
CA LEU A 32 7.52 -15.12 8.42
C LEU A 32 7.86 -13.79 7.74
N VAL A 33 7.44 -13.60 6.48
CA VAL A 33 7.62 -12.32 5.76
C VAL A 33 6.84 -11.18 6.42
N ASN A 34 5.58 -11.42 6.80
CA ASN A 34 4.75 -10.42 7.47
C ASN A 34 5.28 -10.03 8.85
N ASP A 35 5.84 -11.01 9.56
CA ASP A 35 6.45 -10.87 10.88
C ASP A 35 7.87 -10.27 10.80
N GLN A 36 8.34 -9.95 9.59
CA GLN A 36 9.66 -9.36 9.31
C GLN A 36 10.83 -10.23 9.82
N VAL A 37 10.65 -11.56 9.81
CA VAL A 37 11.68 -12.52 10.18
C VAL A 37 12.62 -12.72 8.99
N GLU A 38 13.93 -12.55 9.20
CA GLU A 38 14.93 -12.89 8.19
C GLU A 38 15.11 -14.41 8.11
N PHE A 39 14.94 -14.95 6.90
CA PHE A 39 15.14 -16.37 6.64
C PHE A 39 15.78 -16.60 5.28
N ALA A 40 16.40 -17.77 5.13
CA ALA A 40 16.91 -18.26 3.86
C ALA A 40 16.31 -19.65 3.58
N VAL A 41 15.91 -19.89 2.34
CA VAL A 41 15.43 -21.20 1.90
C VAL A 41 16.51 -21.91 1.10
N ILE A 42 17.05 -22.98 1.67
CA ILE A 42 18.14 -23.75 1.08
C ILE A 42 17.60 -25.06 0.51
N GLU A 43 17.86 -25.32 -0.77
CA GLU A 43 17.51 -26.58 -1.39
C GLU A 43 18.39 -27.71 -0.86
N LYS A 44 17.77 -28.79 -0.33
CA LYS A 44 18.53 -29.86 0.32
C LYS A 44 19.40 -30.68 -0.64
N LYS A 45 19.02 -30.77 -1.92
CA LYS A 45 19.75 -31.54 -2.93
C LYS A 45 21.00 -30.82 -3.44
N THR A 46 20.86 -29.53 -3.76
CA THR A 46 21.90 -28.75 -4.42
C THR A 46 22.67 -27.85 -3.45
N GLY A 47 22.06 -27.50 -2.31
CA GLY A 47 22.59 -26.50 -1.38
C GLY A 47 22.34 -25.06 -1.83
N ASN A 48 21.64 -24.85 -2.95
CA ASN A 48 21.40 -23.51 -3.49
C ASN A 48 20.40 -22.73 -2.64
N ASP A 49 20.63 -21.42 -2.53
CA ASP A 49 19.64 -20.48 -2.03
C ASP A 49 18.53 -20.30 -3.07
N ILE A 50 17.32 -20.73 -2.72
CA ILE A 50 16.13 -20.64 -3.55
C ILE A 50 15.06 -19.74 -2.91
N THR A 51 15.45 -18.85 -2.00
CA THR A 51 14.56 -17.94 -1.27
C THR A 51 13.66 -17.16 -2.23
N CYS A 52 14.26 -16.56 -3.26
CA CYS A 52 13.52 -15.80 -4.29
C CYS A 52 12.48 -16.68 -5.01
N GLN A 53 12.84 -17.92 -5.38
CA GLN A 53 11.92 -18.85 -6.04
C GLN A 53 10.73 -19.21 -5.15
N ILE A 54 10.95 -19.38 -3.84
CA ILE A 54 9.89 -19.68 -2.89
C ILE A 54 8.99 -18.48 -2.65
N LEU A 55 9.55 -17.27 -2.56
CA LEU A 55 8.77 -16.03 -2.46
C LEU A 55 7.87 -15.83 -3.69
N LEU A 56 8.34 -16.13 -4.90
CA LEU A 56 7.52 -16.11 -6.11
C LEU A 56 6.35 -17.12 -6.06
N GLN A 57 6.58 -18.31 -5.48
CA GLN A 57 5.51 -19.28 -5.26
C GLN A 57 4.47 -18.77 -4.26
N VAL A 58 4.90 -18.14 -3.16
CA VAL A 58 4.00 -17.51 -2.19
C VAL A 58 3.14 -16.43 -2.85
N ILE A 59 3.74 -15.58 -3.69
CA ILE A 59 3.02 -14.53 -4.43
C ILE A 59 1.99 -15.16 -5.38
N THR A 60 2.36 -16.22 -6.10
CA THR A 60 1.47 -16.90 -7.04
C THR A 60 0.28 -17.56 -6.33
N GLU A 61 0.52 -18.17 -5.16
CA GLU A 61 -0.55 -18.69 -4.31
C GLU A 61 -1.47 -17.57 -3.81
N GLN A 62 -0.95 -16.37 -3.55
CA GLN A 62 -1.79 -15.26 -3.09
C GLN A 62 -2.71 -14.69 -4.17
N GLU A 63 -2.20 -14.57 -5.39
CA GLU A 63 -2.98 -14.08 -6.54
C GLU A 63 -4.17 -15.01 -6.87
N THR A 64 -4.03 -16.33 -6.69
CA THR A 64 -5.12 -17.28 -6.95
C THR A 64 -6.26 -17.21 -5.92
N HIS A 65 -6.02 -16.64 -4.73
CA HIS A 65 -7.02 -16.53 -3.65
C HIS A 65 -7.80 -15.19 -3.66
N GLY A 66 -7.76 -14.42 -4.76
CA GLY A 66 -8.75 -13.39 -5.07
C GLY A 66 -8.33 -11.93 -4.81
N ASN A 67 -7.13 -11.67 -4.29
CA ASN A 67 -6.58 -10.31 -4.17
C ASN A 67 -5.47 -10.11 -5.20
N THR A 68 -5.86 -9.90 -6.47
CA THR A 68 -4.90 -9.75 -7.55
C THR A 68 -4.29 -8.35 -7.55
N VAL A 69 -3.04 -8.24 -7.15
CA VAL A 69 -2.25 -7.00 -7.18
C VAL A 69 -1.46 -6.93 -8.50
N LEU A 70 -1.13 -8.09 -9.08
CA LEU A 70 -0.26 -8.20 -10.25
C LEU A 70 -1.07 -8.29 -11.55
N ASN A 71 -1.24 -7.14 -12.22
CA ASN A 71 -1.88 -7.14 -13.54
C ASN A 71 -0.96 -7.71 -14.64
N ARG A 72 -1.57 -8.19 -15.73
CA ARG A 72 -0.86 -8.77 -16.89
C ARG A 72 0.22 -7.85 -17.46
N ASN A 73 -0.09 -6.56 -17.61
CA ASN A 73 0.82 -5.61 -18.24
C ASN A 73 2.10 -5.44 -17.41
N PHE A 74 1.98 -5.39 -16.08
CA PHE A 74 3.11 -5.30 -15.16
C PHE A 74 4.00 -6.54 -15.24
N LEU A 75 3.41 -7.74 -15.23
CA LEU A 75 4.15 -8.99 -15.38
C LEU A 75 4.88 -9.05 -16.73
N SER A 76 4.24 -8.63 -17.83
CA SER A 76 4.89 -8.57 -19.14
C SER A 76 6.06 -7.58 -19.17
N GLN A 77 5.93 -6.42 -18.52
CA GLN A 77 7.03 -5.45 -18.41
C GLN A 77 8.21 -6.01 -17.61
N ILE A 78 7.95 -6.71 -16.50
CA ILE A 78 8.98 -7.41 -15.73
C ILE A 78 9.69 -8.44 -16.61
N ILE A 79 8.94 -9.29 -17.31
CA ILE A 79 9.54 -10.33 -18.17
C ILE A 79 10.42 -9.72 -19.27
N ASN A 80 9.93 -8.68 -19.95
CA ASN A 80 10.69 -8.00 -21.01
C ASN A 80 11.95 -7.31 -20.46
N SER A 81 11.94 -6.85 -19.20
CA SER A 81 13.10 -6.21 -18.60
C SER A 81 14.31 -7.14 -18.47
N TYR A 82 14.10 -8.44 -18.27
CA TYR A 82 15.19 -9.44 -18.20
C TYR A 82 15.89 -9.65 -19.55
N GLY A 83 15.23 -9.35 -20.67
CA GLY A 83 15.79 -9.48 -22.02
C GLY A 83 16.53 -8.23 -22.52
N SER A 84 16.60 -7.18 -21.71
CA SER A 84 17.22 -5.90 -22.08
C SER A 84 18.36 -5.57 -21.12
N ASN A 85 19.36 -4.80 -21.59
CA ASN A 85 20.53 -4.40 -20.79
C ASN A 85 20.21 -3.52 -19.56
N VAL A 86 18.92 -3.30 -19.25
CA VAL A 86 18.41 -2.52 -18.11
C VAL A 86 17.98 -3.40 -16.92
N GLN A 87 18.34 -4.69 -16.90
CA GLN A 87 17.98 -5.64 -15.83
C GLN A 87 18.27 -5.10 -14.41
N GLY A 88 19.41 -4.45 -14.19
CA GLY A 88 19.75 -3.87 -12.88
C GLY A 88 18.95 -2.61 -12.53
N MET A 89 18.48 -1.87 -13.54
CA MET A 89 17.76 -0.61 -13.35
C MET A 89 16.30 -0.84 -12.93
N VAL A 90 15.66 -1.88 -13.48
CA VAL A 90 14.26 -2.20 -13.15
C VAL A 90 14.10 -2.67 -11.71
N GLY A 91 15.04 -3.48 -11.20
CA GLY A 91 15.04 -3.91 -9.80
C GLY A 91 15.08 -2.74 -8.83
N GLY A 92 16.07 -1.84 -8.99
CA GLY A 92 16.22 -0.67 -8.12
C GLY A 92 15.05 0.31 -8.21
N TYR A 93 14.50 0.53 -9.41
CA TYR A 93 13.33 1.39 -9.59
C TYR A 93 12.08 0.83 -8.91
N LEU A 94 11.85 -0.49 -9.01
CA LEU A 94 10.71 -1.15 -8.36
C LEU A 94 10.80 -1.08 -6.84
N GLU A 95 12.00 -1.31 -6.28
CA GLU A 95 12.24 -1.19 -4.84
C GLU A 95 11.95 0.24 -4.34
N GLN A 96 12.50 1.25 -5.02
CA GLN A 96 12.26 2.65 -4.69
C GLN A 96 10.77 3.02 -4.78
N SER A 97 10.10 2.59 -5.85
CA SER A 97 8.68 2.85 -6.07
C SER A 97 7.80 2.21 -4.98
N MET A 98 8.10 0.96 -4.58
CA MET A 98 7.40 0.29 -3.48
C MET A 98 7.63 1.00 -2.15
N ASN A 99 8.86 1.42 -1.86
CA ASN A 99 9.19 2.18 -0.65
C ASN A 99 8.40 3.50 -0.59
N MET A 100 8.35 4.25 -1.69
CA MET A 100 7.55 5.48 -1.80
C MET A 100 6.05 5.20 -1.59
N PHE A 101 5.52 4.15 -2.23
CA PHE A 101 4.11 3.77 -2.08
C PHE A 101 3.75 3.42 -0.63
N MET A 102 4.62 2.66 0.06
CA MET A 102 4.42 2.30 1.46
C MET A 102 4.48 3.52 2.39
N GLN A 103 5.40 4.45 2.15
CA GLN A 103 5.46 5.72 2.87
C GLN A 103 4.20 6.56 2.67
N GLN A 104 3.71 6.67 1.42
CA GLN A 104 2.49 7.41 1.11
C GLN A 104 1.26 6.79 1.79
N ARG A 105 1.14 5.46 1.82
CA ARG A 105 0.07 4.76 2.55
C ARG A 105 0.12 5.03 4.05
N LYS A 106 1.31 5.05 4.64
CA LYS A 106 1.51 5.36 6.07
C LYS A 106 1.07 6.80 6.38
N GLN A 107 1.54 7.77 5.59
CA GLN A 107 1.16 9.18 5.75
C GLN A 107 -0.34 9.41 5.56
N MET A 108 -0.97 8.75 4.59
CA MET A 108 -2.42 8.83 4.39
C MET A 108 -3.19 8.30 5.60
N ARG A 109 -2.76 7.15 6.15
CA ARG A 109 -3.38 6.56 7.35
C ARG A 109 -3.23 7.46 8.57
N GLU A 110 -2.05 8.06 8.76
CA GLU A 110 -1.80 9.02 9.84
C GLU A 110 -2.66 10.28 9.69
N ARG A 111 -2.81 10.81 8.47
CA ARG A 111 -3.71 11.95 8.20
C ARG A 111 -5.16 11.63 8.51
N ILE A 112 -5.65 10.46 8.08
CA ILE A 112 -7.02 10.01 8.38
C ILE A 112 -7.20 9.83 9.89
N LYS A 113 -6.24 9.21 10.58
CA LYS A 113 -6.28 9.06 12.03
C LYS A 113 -6.32 10.42 12.73
N ASN A 114 -5.47 11.37 12.35
CA ASN A 114 -5.46 12.72 12.94
C ASN A 114 -6.76 13.48 12.67
N VAL A 115 -7.41 13.25 11.53
CA VAL A 115 -8.73 13.82 11.21
C VAL A 115 -9.84 13.11 11.99
N LEU A 116 -9.74 11.81 12.28
CA LEU A 116 -10.71 11.08 13.11
C LEU A 116 -10.55 11.36 14.61
N ASP A 117 -9.32 11.60 15.07
CA ASP A 117 -9.00 12.03 16.44
C ASP A 117 -9.35 13.52 16.65
N MET A 118 -9.52 14.30 15.58
CA MET A 118 -10.25 15.57 15.62
C MET A 118 -11.75 15.25 15.64
N ASP A 119 -12.41 15.58 16.75
CA ASP A 119 -13.85 15.44 16.97
C ASP A 119 -14.67 15.53 15.66
N PRO A 120 -15.38 14.46 15.25
CA PRO A 120 -16.23 14.46 14.07
C PRO A 120 -17.22 15.62 14.04
N THR A 121 -17.66 16.06 15.22
CA THR A 121 -18.55 17.22 15.37
C THR A 121 -17.83 18.54 15.11
N GLY A 122 -16.53 18.64 15.42
CA GLY A 122 -15.69 19.80 15.13
C GLY A 122 -15.42 19.99 13.65
N ILE A 123 -15.20 18.90 12.89
CA ILE A 123 -15.02 18.96 11.44
C ILE A 123 -16.34 19.29 10.74
N ALA A 124 -17.44 18.66 11.16
CA ALA A 124 -18.78 18.96 10.64
C ALA A 124 -19.16 20.43 10.90
N SER A 125 -18.91 20.92 12.12
CA SER A 125 -19.18 22.32 12.50
C SER A 125 -18.30 23.30 11.70
N LYS A 126 -16.99 23.04 11.60
CA LYS A 126 -16.08 23.91 10.83
C LYS A 126 -16.42 23.96 9.35
N ASN A 127 -16.84 22.83 8.77
CA ASN A 127 -17.30 22.77 7.39
C ASN A 127 -18.65 23.47 7.19
N TYR A 128 -19.59 23.34 8.15
CA TYR A 128 -20.89 24.01 8.13
C TYR A 128 -20.74 25.53 8.24
N THR A 129 -19.94 26.03 9.19
CA THR A 129 -19.64 27.46 9.33
C THR A 129 -19.00 28.04 8.07
N ARG A 130 -18.11 27.28 7.41
CA ARG A 130 -17.49 27.70 6.15
C ARG A 130 -18.50 27.80 5.01
N TRP A 131 -19.47 26.88 4.94
CA TRP A 131 -20.53 26.91 3.92
C TRP A 131 -21.50 28.09 4.14
N LEU A 132 -21.86 28.37 5.40
CA LEU A 132 -22.65 29.55 5.76
C LEU A 132 -21.92 30.86 5.40
N ALA A 133 -20.63 30.97 5.72
CA ALA A 133 -19.85 32.16 5.38
C ALA A 133 -19.77 32.41 3.86
N LEU A 134 -19.68 31.34 3.06
CA LEU A 134 -19.74 31.44 1.59
C LEU A 134 -21.12 31.87 1.11
N GLN A 135 -22.19 31.36 1.73
CA GLN A 135 -23.56 31.78 1.41
C GLN A 135 -23.74 33.28 1.68
N ASP A 136 -23.27 33.79 2.81
CA ASP A 136 -23.32 35.21 3.15
C ASP A 136 -22.48 36.08 2.21
N GLU A 137 -21.29 35.62 1.81
CA GLU A 137 -20.44 36.34 0.84
C GLU A 137 -21.11 36.42 -0.55
N VAL A 138 -21.78 35.33 -0.97
CA VAL A 138 -22.52 35.27 -2.23
C VAL A 138 -23.77 36.15 -2.16
N ILE A 139 -24.59 36.02 -1.11
CA ILE A 139 -25.81 36.82 -0.92
C ILE A 139 -25.49 38.31 -0.80
N SER A 140 -24.43 38.69 -0.07
CA SER A 140 -24.05 40.10 0.07
C SER A 140 -23.56 40.71 -1.25
N LYS A 141 -22.86 39.94 -2.10
CA LYS A 141 -22.50 40.38 -3.46
C LYS A 141 -23.72 40.52 -4.37
N PHE A 142 -24.70 39.62 -4.27
CA PHE A 142 -25.94 39.70 -5.04
C PHE A 142 -26.96 40.72 -4.50
N SER A 143 -26.91 41.06 -3.21
CA SER A 143 -27.79 42.05 -2.58
C SER A 143 -27.29 43.49 -2.76
N LYS A 144 -26.01 43.69 -3.09
CA LYS A 144 -25.44 45.02 -3.39
C LYS A 144 -25.94 45.63 -4.71
N ASP A 145 -26.65 44.86 -5.54
CA ASP A 145 -27.17 45.29 -6.86
C ASP A 145 -28.66 45.63 -6.89
N LYS A 146 -29.36 45.73 -5.75
CA LYS A 146 -30.74 46.24 -5.75
C LYS A 146 -30.76 47.77 -5.67
N PRO A 147 -31.33 48.48 -6.67
CA PRO A 147 -31.51 49.92 -6.58
C PRO A 147 -32.56 50.24 -5.51
N VAL A 148 -32.21 51.16 -4.61
CA VAL A 148 -33.13 51.74 -3.63
C VAL A 148 -34.22 52.49 -4.40
N LYS A 149 -35.46 52.00 -4.36
CA LYS A 149 -36.62 52.80 -4.80
C LYS A 149 -36.90 53.84 -3.73
N GLU A 150 -36.50 55.08 -4.00
CA GLU A 150 -36.95 56.26 -3.27
C GLU A 150 -38.48 56.32 -3.32
N LYS A 151 -39.11 56.30 -2.15
CA LYS A 151 -40.48 56.77 -1.98
C LYS A 151 -40.42 58.29 -2.02
N GLN A 152 -41.04 58.91 -3.02
CA GLN A 152 -41.45 60.30 -2.94
C GLN A 152 -42.86 60.32 -2.34
N GLU A 153 -42.94 60.78 -1.10
CA GLU A 153 -44.14 61.29 -0.44
C GLU A 153 -44.49 62.67 -1.02
N GLU A 154 -45.80 62.91 -1.21
CA GLU A 154 -46.54 64.20 -1.16
C GLU A 154 -46.06 65.31 -2.13
N GLU A 155 -46.90 65.91 -2.98
CA GLU A 155 -48.14 66.66 -2.71
C GLU A 155 -48.90 66.93 -4.03
#